data_AF-A0A561TT93-F1
#
_entry.id   AF-A0A561TT93-F1
#
_cell.length_a   1.000
_cell.length_b   1.000
_cell.length_c   1.000
_cell.angle_alpha   90.00
_cell.angle_beta   90.00
_cell.angle_gamma   90.00
#
_symmetry.space_group_name_H-M   'P 1'
#
loop_
_entity.id
_entity.type
_entity.pdbx_description
1 polymer ?
#
loop_
_entity_poly.entity_id
_entity_poly.type
_entity_poly.pdbx_seq_one_letter_code
_entity_poly.pdbx_strand_id
1 'polypeptide(L)'
;MTATPPRLQPYARLPDRYGGWEVAAATVDALGRAVTLLAPPEAACTRRVPPEQRPRYDALVVVADGTEVHEVELPGLDLHFPRIDSLDGGFVLASARCRLPSGPPAATFEDLEREIPHNALVVGDDGAVLRTFHAGDDIQHLLTDLNGTIWIGYGDEAVICARPPVSQRRAGATATGPVPRMTMPLPGLIRWTGAGEPAWYATSDPVGPGSWVDCYALNVGADLAWAYPYTGFPLVEIDAVGVRWSRRSPVRFASGVLVDEGGAAFLAADTRPRGVPGHYTVTLAESRQGLLEPVATAPLLLPDGTRPTTAVRRTVCRGNRAWLQFQDRRTWHLLEM
;
A
#
# COMPACT_ATOMS: atom_id res chain seq x y z
N MET A 1 13.51 28.72 -8.47
CA MET A 1 12.85 29.61 -7.49
C MET A 1 12.69 28.84 -6.20
N THR A 2 12.96 29.43 -5.02
CA THR A 2 12.62 28.79 -3.75
C THR A 2 11.10 28.79 -3.61
N ALA A 3 10.47 27.61 -3.72
CA ALA A 3 9.04 27.51 -3.48
C ALA A 3 8.73 27.73 -2.00
N THR A 4 7.56 28.29 -1.73
CA THR A 4 6.99 28.32 -0.39
C THR A 4 6.95 26.89 0.16
N PRO A 5 7.56 26.62 1.32
CA PRO A 5 7.54 25.28 1.91
C PRO A 5 6.10 24.78 2.11
N PRO A 6 5.74 23.60 1.58
CA PRO A 6 4.41 23.07 1.79
C PRO A 6 4.21 22.75 3.27
N ARG A 7 3.07 23.21 3.77
CA ARG A 7 2.68 23.04 5.17
C ARG A 7 1.55 22.02 5.24
N LEU A 8 1.77 21.01 6.07
CA LEU A 8 0.75 20.03 6.39
C LEU A 8 -0.44 20.66 7.08
N GLN A 9 -1.62 20.16 6.76
CA GLN A 9 -2.89 20.53 7.40
C GLN A 9 -3.30 19.41 8.35
N PRO A 10 -3.86 19.71 9.55
CA PRO A 10 -4.55 18.70 10.34
C PRO A 10 -5.68 18.07 9.52
N TYR A 11 -5.78 16.75 9.50
CA TYR A 11 -6.81 16.06 8.71
C TYR A 11 -7.84 15.36 9.60
N ALA A 12 -7.40 14.34 10.32
CA ALA A 12 -8.25 13.54 11.18
C ALA A 12 -7.47 13.09 12.41
N ARG A 13 -8.17 12.93 13.53
CA ARG A 13 -7.60 12.36 14.75
C ARG A 13 -8.53 11.29 15.30
N LEU A 14 -7.97 10.13 15.60
CA LEU A 14 -8.70 9.06 16.28
C LEU A 14 -9.23 9.59 17.63
N PRO A 15 -10.55 9.47 17.92
CA PRO A 15 -11.13 9.96 19.16
C PRO A 15 -10.46 9.40 20.43
N ASP A 16 -10.35 10.22 21.47
CA ASP A 16 -9.64 9.87 22.71
C ASP A 16 -10.29 8.69 23.47
N ARG A 17 -11.57 8.37 23.21
CA ARG A 17 -12.26 7.20 23.78
C ARG A 17 -11.59 5.87 23.41
N TYR A 18 -10.82 5.83 22.31
CA TYR A 18 -10.01 4.67 21.93
C TYR A 18 -8.62 4.67 22.57
N GLY A 19 -8.43 5.45 23.64
CA GLY A 19 -7.15 5.64 24.33
C GLY A 19 -6.47 4.35 24.77
N GLY A 20 -7.24 3.31 25.11
CA GLY A 20 -6.75 2.00 25.53
C GLY A 20 -6.32 1.06 24.40
N TRP A 21 -6.55 1.44 23.13
CA TRP A 21 -6.26 0.59 21.97
C TRP A 21 -4.94 0.96 21.30
N GLU A 22 -4.25 -0.04 20.75
CA GLU A 22 -3.11 0.13 19.84
C GLU A 22 -3.59 0.29 18.40
N VAL A 23 -3.05 1.28 17.68
CA VAL A 23 -3.25 1.42 16.23
C VAL A 23 -2.40 0.38 15.49
N ALA A 24 -3.04 -0.69 15.05
CA ALA A 24 -2.42 -1.79 14.32
C ALA A 24 -2.20 -1.45 12.85
N ALA A 25 -3.23 -0.94 12.19
CA ALA A 25 -3.20 -0.45 10.81
C ALA A 25 -4.05 0.82 10.67
N ALA A 26 -3.75 1.64 9.68
CA ALA A 26 -4.59 2.78 9.33
C ALA A 26 -4.38 3.16 7.86
N THR A 27 -5.41 3.72 7.25
CA THR A 27 -5.38 4.31 5.91
C THR A 27 -6.32 5.51 5.82
N VAL A 28 -6.29 6.19 4.68
CA VAL A 28 -7.38 7.06 4.22
C VAL A 28 -7.92 6.45 2.94
N ASP A 29 -9.19 6.07 2.96
CA ASP A 29 -9.79 5.30 1.86
C ASP A 29 -10.08 6.14 0.62
N ALA A 30 -10.59 5.52 -0.44
CA ALA A 30 -10.87 6.19 -1.72
C ALA A 30 -11.93 7.30 -1.61
N LEU A 31 -12.73 7.32 -0.53
CA LEU A 31 -13.72 8.34 -0.22
C LEU A 31 -13.16 9.45 0.69
N GLY A 32 -11.89 9.34 1.12
CA GLY A 32 -11.27 10.27 2.04
C GLY A 32 -11.53 9.96 3.52
N ARG A 33 -12.15 8.83 3.86
CA ARG A 33 -12.45 8.51 5.27
C ARG A 33 -11.22 7.95 5.95
N ALA A 34 -10.97 8.34 7.19
CA ALA A 34 -9.87 7.78 7.97
C ALA A 34 -10.30 6.42 8.54
N VAL A 35 -9.65 5.34 8.09
CA VAL A 35 -9.95 3.97 8.52
C VAL A 35 -8.82 3.49 9.42
N THR A 36 -9.16 3.07 10.64
CA THR A 36 -8.18 2.64 11.64
C THR A 36 -8.53 1.27 12.18
N LEU A 37 -7.61 0.32 12.05
CA LEU A 37 -7.67 -0.97 12.73
C LEU A 37 -7.03 -0.86 14.10
N LEU A 38 -7.84 -1.06 15.13
CA LEU A 38 -7.46 -1.06 16.52
C LEU A 38 -7.33 -2.49 17.03
N ALA A 39 -6.25 -2.76 17.76
CA ALA A 39 -6.00 -4.04 18.42
C ALA A 39 -5.71 -3.81 19.91
N PRO A 40 -6.00 -4.79 20.77
CA PRO A 40 -5.63 -4.70 22.17
C PRO A 40 -4.09 -4.72 22.28
N PRO A 41 -3.48 -3.98 23.22
CA PRO A 41 -2.02 -3.85 23.33
C PRO A 41 -1.27 -5.19 23.45
N GLU A 42 -1.90 -6.20 24.05
CA GLU A 42 -1.37 -7.55 24.22
C GLU A 42 -1.32 -8.37 22.92
N ALA A 43 -2.05 -7.99 21.87
CA ALA A 43 -2.02 -8.67 20.58
C ALA A 43 -0.62 -8.65 19.95
N ALA A 44 0.17 -7.60 20.24
CA ALA A 44 1.52 -7.40 19.71
C ALA A 44 1.62 -7.54 18.17
N CYS A 45 0.51 -7.30 17.46
CA CYS A 45 0.40 -7.58 16.03
C CYS A 45 1.24 -6.66 15.15
N THR A 46 1.79 -5.57 15.71
CA THR A 46 2.73 -4.67 15.03
C THR A 46 4.20 -4.94 15.37
N ARG A 47 4.49 -5.99 16.14
CA ARG A 47 5.83 -6.35 16.63
C ARG A 47 6.31 -7.65 16.00
N ARG A 48 7.64 -7.80 15.91
CA ARG A 48 8.26 -9.05 15.46
C ARG A 48 8.16 -10.09 16.58
N VAL A 49 7.13 -10.92 16.50
CA VAL A 49 6.88 -12.04 17.42
C VAL A 49 6.98 -13.36 16.63
N PRO A 50 7.60 -14.42 17.17
CA PRO A 50 7.64 -15.73 16.52
C PRO A 50 6.23 -16.26 16.22
N PRO A 51 6.00 -16.92 15.07
CA PRO A 51 4.68 -17.41 14.66
C PRO A 51 3.88 -18.16 15.74
N GLU A 52 4.56 -19.01 16.50
CA GLU A 52 3.98 -19.85 17.55
C GLU A 52 3.56 -19.08 18.81
N GLN A 53 3.96 -17.81 18.94
CA GLN A 53 3.64 -16.93 20.07
C GLN A 53 2.61 -15.85 19.68
N ARG A 54 1.98 -15.98 18.52
CA ARG A 54 1.02 -15.01 17.99
C ARG A 54 -0.38 -15.38 18.44
N PRO A 55 -0.96 -14.68 19.44
CA PRO A 55 -2.35 -14.93 19.80
C PRO A 55 -3.26 -14.36 18.71
N ARG A 56 -4.38 -15.05 18.46
CA ARG A 56 -5.52 -14.40 17.81
C ARG A 56 -6.06 -13.31 18.72
N TYR A 57 -6.62 -12.26 18.13
CA TYR A 57 -7.11 -11.12 18.86
C TYR A 57 -8.40 -10.58 18.26
N ASP A 58 -9.26 -10.05 19.10
CA ASP A 58 -10.42 -9.28 18.65
C ASP A 58 -9.94 -7.86 18.33
N ALA A 59 -10.38 -7.34 17.20
CA ALA A 59 -10.03 -6.02 16.71
C ALA A 59 -11.28 -5.17 16.48
N LEU A 60 -11.07 -3.86 16.38
CA LEU A 60 -12.12 -2.89 16.07
C LEU A 60 -11.66 -2.05 14.88
N VAL A 61 -12.45 -1.99 13.81
CA VAL A 61 -12.26 -1.02 12.75
C VAL A 61 -13.07 0.22 13.07
N VAL A 62 -12.40 1.37 13.11
CA VAL A 62 -13.02 2.67 13.30
C VAL A 62 -12.89 3.45 11.99
N VAL A 63 -14.02 3.81 11.40
CA VAL A 63 -14.10 4.67 10.23
C VAL A 63 -14.55 6.04 10.69
N ALA A 64 -13.71 7.05 10.49
CA ALA A 64 -14.03 8.44 10.80
C ALA A 64 -14.22 9.25 9.52
N ASP A 65 -15.38 9.87 9.39
CA ASP A 65 -15.76 10.78 8.31
C ASP A 65 -16.25 12.10 8.92
N GLY A 66 -15.35 13.08 8.97
CA GLY A 66 -15.60 14.32 9.71
C GLY A 66 -15.90 14.05 11.19
N THR A 67 -17.14 14.30 11.60
CA THR A 67 -17.62 14.06 12.97
C THR A 67 -18.29 12.69 13.15
N GLU A 68 -18.63 12.02 12.06
CA GLU A 68 -19.26 10.70 12.10
C GLU A 68 -18.22 9.62 12.33
N VAL A 69 -18.56 8.65 13.18
CA VAL A 69 -17.70 7.52 13.52
C VAL A 69 -18.52 6.25 13.45
N HIS A 70 -18.06 5.32 12.60
CA HIS A 70 -18.61 3.98 12.48
C HIS A 70 -17.62 2.96 13.01
N GLU A 71 -18.13 1.91 13.66
CA GLU A 71 -17.37 0.89 14.38
C GLU A 71 -17.76 -0.49 13.87
N VAL A 72 -16.78 -1.33 13.56
CA VAL A 72 -16.97 -2.72 13.12
C VAL A 72 -16.05 -3.64 13.91
N GLU A 73 -16.64 -4.58 14.64
CA GLU A 73 -15.90 -5.59 15.42
C GLU A 73 -15.40 -6.71 14.51
N LEU A 74 -14.13 -7.08 14.66
CA LEU A 74 -13.47 -8.16 13.93
C LEU A 74 -12.95 -9.20 14.93
N PRO A 75 -13.75 -10.23 15.28
CA PRO A 75 -13.34 -11.22 16.26
C PRO A 75 -12.31 -12.20 15.70
N GLY A 76 -11.38 -12.66 16.55
CA GLY A 76 -10.48 -13.78 16.27
C GLY A 76 -9.50 -13.55 15.11
N LEU A 77 -9.09 -12.32 14.87
CA LEU A 77 -8.15 -11.93 13.82
C LEU A 77 -6.77 -12.57 14.04
N ASP A 78 -6.18 -13.08 12.97
CA ASP A 78 -4.86 -13.72 12.95
C ASP A 78 -3.95 -13.00 11.93
N LEU A 79 -3.80 -11.68 12.11
CA LEU A 79 -3.00 -10.85 11.22
C LEU A 79 -1.82 -10.20 11.93
N HIS A 80 -0.66 -10.22 11.28
CA HIS A 80 0.57 -9.59 11.74
C HIS A 80 1.10 -8.57 10.74
N PHE A 81 1.55 -7.43 11.27
CA PHE A 81 1.84 -6.23 10.50
C PHE A 81 0.69 -5.89 9.54
N PRO A 82 -0.55 -5.73 10.05
CA PRO A 82 -1.71 -5.60 9.19
C PRO A 82 -1.65 -4.34 8.33
N ARG A 83 -2.19 -4.47 7.12
CA ARG A 83 -2.62 -3.40 6.23
C ARG A 83 -4.14 -3.48 6.11
N ILE A 84 -4.79 -2.34 5.86
CA ILE A 84 -6.25 -2.23 5.76
C ILE A 84 -6.62 -1.15 4.74
N ASP A 85 -7.69 -1.39 3.99
CA ASP A 85 -8.43 -0.37 3.25
C ASP A 85 -9.93 -0.74 3.13
N SER A 86 -10.78 0.22 2.79
CA SER A 86 -12.21 -0.01 2.56
C SER A 86 -12.43 -0.75 1.24
N LEU A 87 -13.39 -1.67 1.19
CA LEU A 87 -13.77 -2.40 -0.03
C LEU A 87 -15.25 -2.75 0.01
N ASP A 88 -16.01 -2.33 -1.01
CA ASP A 88 -17.42 -2.68 -1.22
C ASP A 88 -18.30 -2.53 0.05
N GLY A 89 -18.11 -1.45 0.79
CA GLY A 89 -18.82 -1.16 2.05
C GLY A 89 -18.16 -1.76 3.30
N GLY A 90 -17.39 -2.83 3.16
CA GLY A 90 -16.57 -3.42 4.21
C GLY A 90 -15.09 -3.09 4.06
N PHE A 91 -14.22 -4.08 4.27
CA PHE A 91 -12.77 -3.90 4.34
C PHE A 91 -11.99 -5.03 3.67
N VAL A 92 -10.82 -4.70 3.16
CA VAL A 92 -9.77 -5.67 2.86
C VAL A 92 -8.63 -5.49 3.85
N LEU A 93 -8.16 -6.60 4.42
CA LEU A 93 -7.01 -6.62 5.33
C LEU A 93 -5.98 -7.64 4.84
N ALA A 94 -4.71 -7.36 5.10
CA ALA A 94 -3.64 -8.32 4.83
C ALA A 94 -2.51 -8.24 5.86
N SER A 95 -1.94 -9.38 6.23
CA SER A 95 -0.65 -9.42 6.94
C SER A 95 0.45 -9.06 5.97
N ALA A 96 1.24 -8.05 6.31
CA ALA A 96 2.32 -7.64 5.42
C ALA A 96 3.41 -8.70 5.26
N ARG A 97 3.52 -9.63 6.22
CA ARG A 97 4.45 -10.74 6.15
C ARG A 97 3.71 -12.08 6.16
N CYS A 98 4.05 -12.96 5.23
CA CYS A 98 3.60 -14.35 5.23
C CYS A 98 4.79 -15.28 4.93
N ARG A 99 4.77 -16.49 5.51
CA ARG A 99 5.84 -17.46 5.31
C ARG A 99 5.39 -18.50 4.29
N LEU A 100 6.06 -18.54 3.15
CA LEU A 100 5.83 -19.61 2.17
C LEU A 100 6.18 -20.99 2.74
N PRO A 101 5.48 -22.05 2.30
CA PRO A 101 5.82 -23.42 2.68
C PRO A 101 7.29 -23.74 2.38
N SER A 102 8.01 -24.27 3.38
CA SER A 102 9.40 -24.70 3.25
C SER A 102 9.53 -26.19 2.88
N GLY A 103 8.42 -26.84 2.53
CA GLY A 103 8.34 -28.26 2.14
C GLY A 103 8.82 -28.54 0.71
N PRO A 104 8.75 -29.82 0.28
CA PRO A 104 9.00 -30.19 -1.11
C PRO A 104 8.08 -29.39 -2.05
N PRO A 105 8.49 -29.11 -3.29
CA PRO A 105 7.62 -28.44 -4.25
C PRO A 105 6.31 -29.23 -4.43
N ALA A 106 5.18 -28.54 -4.29
CA ALA A 106 3.88 -29.08 -4.65
C ALA A 106 3.88 -29.59 -6.09
N ALA A 107 3.26 -30.75 -6.33
CA ALA A 107 3.20 -31.36 -7.66
C ALA A 107 2.23 -30.63 -8.58
N THR A 108 1.14 -30.12 -8.01
CA THR A 108 0.12 -29.33 -8.72
C THR A 108 -0.06 -27.97 -8.03
N PHE A 109 -0.67 -27.02 -8.74
CA PHE A 109 -1.06 -25.75 -8.12
C PHE A 109 -2.17 -25.94 -7.07
N GLU A 110 -3.05 -26.93 -7.24
CA GLU A 110 -4.09 -27.20 -6.24
C GLU A 110 -3.47 -27.68 -4.92
N ASP A 111 -2.42 -28.51 -4.99
CA ASP A 111 -1.64 -28.90 -3.81
C ASP A 111 -0.95 -27.68 -3.18
N LEU A 112 -0.36 -26.80 -4.00
CA LEU A 112 0.27 -25.57 -3.53
C LEU A 112 -0.75 -24.66 -2.83
N GLU A 113 -1.93 -24.49 -3.42
CA GLU A 113 -3.02 -23.65 -2.91
C GLU A 113 -3.51 -24.13 -1.53
N ARG A 114 -3.50 -25.44 -1.28
CA ARG A 114 -3.82 -26.02 0.02
C ARG A 114 -2.73 -25.79 1.08
N GLU A 115 -1.50 -25.54 0.67
CA GLU A 115 -0.36 -25.34 1.57
C GLU A 115 -0.02 -23.86 1.82
N ILE A 116 -0.31 -22.97 0.88
CA ILE A 116 0.03 -21.55 1.02
C ILE A 116 -0.86 -20.86 2.06
N PRO A 117 -0.27 -20.04 2.95
CA PRO A 117 -1.06 -19.31 3.92
C PRO A 117 -1.89 -18.23 3.22
N HIS A 118 -3.19 -18.21 3.49
CA HIS A 118 -4.04 -17.07 3.19
C HIS A 118 -3.73 -15.97 4.20
N ASN A 119 -3.08 -14.91 3.73
CA ASN A 119 -2.68 -13.77 4.57
C ASN A 119 -3.53 -12.52 4.32
N ALA A 120 -4.55 -12.60 3.45
CA ALA A 120 -5.51 -11.54 3.23
C ALA A 120 -6.95 -12.02 3.42
N LEU A 121 -7.82 -11.10 3.83
CA LEU A 121 -9.24 -11.29 4.05
C LEU A 121 -10.03 -10.12 3.46
N VAL A 122 -11.20 -10.44 2.93
CA VAL A 122 -12.26 -9.48 2.61
C VAL A 122 -13.36 -9.67 3.64
N VAL A 123 -13.78 -8.58 4.25
CA VAL A 123 -14.74 -8.52 5.36
C VAL A 123 -15.89 -7.62 4.98
N GLY A 124 -17.11 -7.98 5.37
CA GLY A 124 -18.29 -7.14 5.24
C GLY A 124 -18.28 -5.93 6.18
N ASP A 125 -19.29 -5.08 6.04
CA ASP A 125 -19.58 -3.95 6.93
C ASP A 125 -20.04 -4.40 8.33
N ASP A 126 -20.49 -5.64 8.46
CA ASP A 126 -20.88 -6.31 9.70
C ASP A 126 -19.73 -7.05 10.42
N GLY A 127 -18.52 -7.03 9.83
CA GLY A 127 -17.36 -7.75 10.36
C GLY A 127 -17.26 -9.22 9.97
N ALA A 128 -18.19 -9.75 9.17
CA ALA A 128 -18.15 -11.13 8.69
C ALA A 128 -17.06 -11.31 7.63
N VAL A 129 -16.22 -12.35 7.78
CA VAL A 129 -15.23 -12.72 6.76
C VAL A 129 -15.96 -13.30 5.54
N LEU A 130 -15.90 -12.58 4.42
CA LEU A 130 -16.53 -12.98 3.17
C LEU A 130 -15.61 -13.89 2.36
N ARG A 131 -14.30 -13.59 2.33
CA ARG A 131 -13.30 -14.32 1.55
C ARG A 131 -11.93 -14.24 2.21
N THR A 132 -11.07 -15.19 1.89
CA THR A 132 -9.63 -15.13 2.20
C THR A 132 -8.83 -15.53 0.97
N PHE A 133 -7.62 -14.99 0.83
CA PHE A 133 -6.72 -15.33 -0.28
C PHE A 133 -5.26 -15.14 0.12
N HIS A 134 -4.36 -15.75 -0.67
CA HIS A 134 -2.92 -15.54 -0.54
C HIS A 134 -2.52 -14.28 -1.32
N ALA A 135 -2.13 -13.23 -0.60
CA ALA A 135 -1.69 -11.96 -1.17
C ALA A 135 -0.16 -11.86 -1.33
N GLY A 136 0.63 -12.86 -0.92
CA GLY A 136 2.10 -12.83 -0.99
C GLY A 136 2.78 -12.22 0.25
N ASP A 137 4.11 -12.35 0.32
CA ASP A 137 4.96 -11.77 1.37
C ASP A 137 5.40 -10.34 1.04
N ASP A 138 5.88 -9.63 2.06
CA ASP A 138 6.51 -8.31 1.98
C ASP A 138 5.64 -7.22 1.32
N ILE A 139 4.38 -7.14 1.76
CA ILE A 139 3.42 -6.12 1.32
C ILE A 139 3.78 -4.76 1.93
N GLN A 140 4.07 -3.79 1.06
CA GLN A 140 4.38 -2.40 1.42
C GLN A 140 3.13 -1.51 1.36
N HIS A 141 2.28 -1.73 0.36
CA HIS A 141 1.06 -0.96 0.11
C HIS A 141 -0.13 -1.88 -0.07
N LEU A 142 -1.27 -1.50 0.49
CA LEU A 142 -2.56 -2.10 0.21
C LEU A 142 -3.55 -0.95 0.11
N LEU A 143 -4.08 -0.72 -1.08
CA LEU A 143 -5.03 0.34 -1.37
C LEU A 143 -6.15 -0.18 -2.27
N THR A 144 -7.33 0.40 -2.17
CA THR A 144 -8.45 0.13 -3.08
C THR A 144 -8.84 1.36 -3.87
N ASP A 145 -9.43 1.16 -5.06
CA ASP A 145 -10.09 2.23 -5.79
C ASP A 145 -11.63 2.15 -5.65
N LEU A 146 -12.33 3.13 -6.23
CA LEU A 146 -13.79 3.20 -6.19
C LEU A 146 -14.49 2.12 -7.02
N ASN A 147 -13.74 1.38 -7.84
CA ASN A 147 -14.27 0.31 -8.68
C ASN A 147 -14.16 -1.07 -8.01
N GLY A 148 -13.80 -1.13 -6.73
CA GLY A 148 -13.65 -2.37 -5.98
C GLY A 148 -12.37 -3.15 -6.35
N THR A 149 -11.40 -2.48 -6.96
CA THR A 149 -10.09 -3.07 -7.26
C THR A 149 -9.19 -2.95 -6.06
N ILE A 150 -8.41 -4.01 -5.78
CA ILE A 150 -7.37 -3.99 -4.75
C ILE A 150 -6.00 -3.86 -5.42
N TRP A 151 -5.20 -2.91 -4.98
CA TRP A 151 -3.85 -2.65 -5.43
C TRP A 151 -2.86 -2.99 -4.31
N ILE A 152 -1.98 -3.95 -4.57
CA ILE A 152 -0.98 -4.39 -3.60
C ILE A 152 0.42 -4.11 -4.15
N GLY A 153 1.14 -3.22 -3.48
CA GLY A 153 2.54 -2.92 -3.74
C GLY A 153 3.45 -3.70 -2.79
N TYR A 154 4.56 -4.20 -3.32
CA TYR A 154 5.45 -5.15 -2.66
C TYR A 154 6.88 -4.63 -2.60
N GLY A 155 7.64 -5.06 -1.60
CA GLY A 155 9.07 -4.77 -1.49
C GLY A 155 9.94 -5.76 -2.27
N ASP A 156 11.26 -5.54 -2.19
CA ASP A 156 12.28 -6.31 -2.92
C ASP A 156 12.60 -7.68 -2.30
N GLU A 157 11.94 -8.06 -1.20
CA GLU A 157 12.00 -9.43 -0.66
C GLU A 157 10.74 -10.23 -1.02
N ALA A 158 9.77 -9.62 -1.69
CA ALA A 158 8.46 -10.20 -1.89
C ALA A 158 8.49 -11.44 -2.77
N VAL A 159 7.69 -12.42 -2.35
CA VAL A 159 7.40 -13.63 -3.12
C VAL A 159 5.92 -13.91 -3.02
N ILE A 160 5.31 -14.22 -4.16
CA ILE A 160 3.89 -14.58 -4.24
C ILE A 160 3.70 -15.88 -5.00
N CYS A 161 2.84 -16.75 -4.48
CA CYS A 161 2.36 -17.94 -5.17
C CYS A 161 0.98 -17.66 -5.77
N ALA A 162 0.91 -17.32 -7.06
CA ALA A 162 -0.37 -17.07 -7.71
C ALA A 162 -0.31 -17.40 -9.21
N ARG A 163 -1.45 -17.79 -9.78
CA ARG A 163 -1.56 -18.00 -11.23
C ARG A 163 -1.73 -16.64 -11.91
N PRO A 164 -0.95 -16.33 -12.97
CA PRO A 164 -1.22 -15.17 -13.78
C PRO A 164 -2.61 -15.27 -14.44
N PRO A 165 -3.27 -14.12 -14.69
CA PRO A 165 -4.59 -14.09 -15.30
C PRO A 165 -4.52 -14.70 -16.69
N VAL A 166 -5.64 -15.26 -17.16
CA VAL A 166 -5.70 -16.02 -18.42
C VAL A 166 -5.15 -15.21 -19.59
N SER A 167 -5.44 -13.91 -19.64
CA SER A 167 -4.95 -12.97 -20.65
C SER A 167 -3.42 -12.82 -20.69
N GLN A 168 -2.73 -13.15 -19.60
CA GLN A 168 -1.27 -13.03 -19.45
C GLN A 168 -0.56 -14.40 -19.39
N ARG A 169 -1.28 -15.51 -19.59
CA ARG A 169 -0.66 -16.86 -19.65
C ARG A 169 0.07 -17.05 -20.97
N ARG A 170 1.28 -17.62 -20.93
CA ARG A 170 1.99 -18.05 -22.15
C ARG A 170 1.18 -19.12 -22.88
N ALA A 171 1.05 -18.99 -24.20
CA ALA A 171 0.43 -20.00 -25.05
C ALA A 171 1.12 -21.36 -24.85
N GLY A 172 0.35 -22.40 -24.51
CA GLY A 172 0.85 -23.76 -24.27
C GLY A 172 1.13 -24.12 -22.80
N ALA A 173 0.94 -23.19 -21.84
CA ALA A 173 0.95 -23.54 -20.42
C ALA A 173 -0.30 -24.39 -20.07
N THR A 174 -0.16 -25.71 -20.00
CA THR A 174 -1.24 -26.62 -19.60
C THR A 174 -1.39 -26.65 -18.08
N ALA A 175 -2.61 -26.92 -17.61
CA ALA A 175 -2.92 -27.05 -16.18
C ALA A 175 -2.25 -28.25 -15.48
N THR A 176 -1.58 -29.12 -16.24
CA THR A 176 -1.17 -30.47 -15.82
C THR A 176 0.35 -30.70 -15.84
N GLY A 177 1.15 -29.67 -16.17
CA GLY A 177 2.62 -29.78 -16.09
C GLY A 177 3.12 -29.66 -14.65
N PRO A 178 4.28 -30.26 -14.30
CA PRO A 178 4.92 -30.02 -13.00
C PRO A 178 5.13 -28.51 -12.84
N VAL A 179 4.68 -27.98 -11.71
CA VAL A 179 4.76 -26.56 -11.42
C VAL A 179 6.13 -26.30 -10.77
N PRO A 180 7.19 -25.86 -11.48
CA PRO A 180 8.27 -25.18 -10.78
C PRO A 180 7.57 -24.04 -10.04
N ARG A 181 7.74 -23.99 -8.71
CA ARG A 181 7.04 -23.06 -7.80
C ARG A 181 6.60 -21.84 -8.61
N MET A 182 5.29 -21.65 -8.82
CA MET A 182 4.73 -20.43 -9.42
C MET A 182 4.87 -19.26 -8.41
N THR A 183 5.99 -19.26 -7.69
CA THR A 183 6.55 -18.16 -6.95
C THR A 183 7.03 -17.16 -7.98
N MET A 184 6.36 -16.04 -8.03
CA MET A 184 6.91 -14.87 -8.69
C MET A 184 7.68 -14.09 -7.62
N PRO A 185 9.02 -14.07 -7.69
CA PRO A 185 9.80 -13.16 -6.86
C PRO A 185 9.63 -11.73 -7.39
N LEU A 186 9.75 -10.76 -6.51
CA LEU A 186 9.78 -9.33 -6.85
C LEU A 186 8.57 -8.89 -7.72
N PRO A 187 7.32 -9.19 -7.30
CA PRO A 187 6.10 -8.75 -8.00
C PRO A 187 6.07 -7.25 -8.30
N GLY A 188 6.60 -6.44 -7.38
CA GLY A 188 6.47 -4.98 -7.37
C GLY A 188 5.06 -4.52 -7.12
N LEU A 189 4.15 -4.80 -8.05
CA LEU A 189 2.76 -4.38 -8.01
C LEU A 189 1.86 -5.44 -8.66
N ILE A 190 0.76 -5.77 -7.97
CA ILE A 190 -0.31 -6.60 -8.50
C ILE A 190 -1.63 -5.89 -8.27
N ARG A 191 -2.47 -5.92 -9.30
CA ARG A 191 -3.87 -5.52 -9.22
C ARG A 191 -4.74 -6.77 -9.08
N TRP A 192 -5.64 -6.73 -8.12
CA TRP A 192 -6.56 -7.82 -7.77
C TRP A 192 -8.00 -7.35 -7.91
N THR A 193 -8.89 -8.31 -8.16
CA THR A 193 -10.33 -8.09 -8.05
C THR A 193 -10.74 -7.98 -6.58
N GLY A 194 -11.91 -7.40 -6.31
CA GLY A 194 -12.51 -7.42 -4.96
C GLY A 194 -12.79 -8.83 -4.43
N ALA A 195 -12.73 -9.87 -5.28
CA ALA A 195 -12.82 -11.27 -4.86
C ALA A 195 -11.49 -11.87 -4.40
N GLY A 196 -10.37 -11.14 -4.51
CA GLY A 196 -9.03 -11.65 -4.19
C GLY A 196 -8.38 -12.43 -5.32
N GLU A 197 -8.84 -12.26 -6.56
CA GLU A 197 -8.23 -12.89 -7.74
C GLU A 197 -7.23 -11.94 -8.42
N PRO A 198 -6.03 -12.39 -8.80
CA PRO A 198 -5.10 -11.57 -9.55
C PRO A 198 -5.68 -11.17 -10.93
N ALA A 199 -5.86 -9.86 -11.14
CA ALA A 199 -6.41 -9.32 -12.38
C ALA A 199 -5.31 -8.84 -13.35
N TRP A 200 -4.17 -8.38 -12.83
CA TRP A 200 -3.05 -7.89 -13.64
C TRP A 200 -1.74 -7.89 -12.84
N TYR A 201 -0.65 -8.25 -13.52
CA TYR A 201 0.71 -8.27 -12.99
C TYR A 201 1.58 -7.23 -13.69
N ALA A 202 2.20 -6.35 -12.91
CA ALA A 202 3.04 -5.29 -13.46
C ALA A 202 4.26 -5.82 -14.22
N THR A 203 4.87 -6.89 -13.72
CA THR A 203 6.01 -7.59 -14.34
C THR A 203 5.68 -8.23 -15.69
N SER A 204 4.40 -8.43 -16.00
CA SER A 204 3.94 -9.02 -17.27
C SER A 204 3.42 -7.97 -18.24
N ASP A 205 3.42 -6.69 -17.86
CA ASP A 205 2.93 -5.61 -18.71
C ASP A 205 3.96 -5.24 -19.79
N PRO A 206 3.59 -5.26 -21.09
CA PRO A 206 4.53 -5.02 -22.18
C PRO A 206 5.02 -3.57 -22.28
N VAL A 207 4.31 -2.62 -21.67
CA VAL A 207 4.64 -1.18 -21.67
C VAL A 207 5.28 -0.74 -20.34
N GLY A 208 5.36 -1.65 -19.37
CA GLY A 208 5.93 -1.38 -18.06
C GLY A 208 7.40 -0.94 -18.09
N PRO A 209 7.90 -0.26 -17.03
CA PRO A 209 9.33 -0.13 -16.82
C PRO A 209 9.92 -1.54 -16.70
N GLY A 210 11.00 -1.84 -17.40
CA GLY A 210 11.57 -3.20 -17.45
C GLY A 210 11.98 -3.82 -16.10
N SER A 211 11.77 -3.14 -14.97
CA SER A 211 12.00 -3.62 -13.61
C SER A 211 10.92 -3.08 -12.66
N TRP A 212 10.32 -3.99 -11.88
CA TRP A 212 9.28 -3.74 -10.86
C TRP A 212 9.73 -4.27 -9.50
N VAL A 213 11.01 -4.18 -9.16
CA VAL A 213 11.58 -4.96 -8.03
C VAL A 213 10.92 -4.61 -6.68
N ASP A 214 10.61 -3.34 -6.46
CA ASP A 214 9.96 -2.80 -5.26
C ASP A 214 9.02 -1.68 -5.71
N CYS A 215 7.77 -1.65 -5.22
CA CYS A 215 6.87 -0.51 -5.37
C CYS A 215 7.09 0.47 -4.21
N TYR A 216 8.05 1.37 -4.40
CA TYR A 216 8.52 2.30 -3.37
C TYR A 216 7.43 3.28 -2.91
N ALA A 217 6.59 3.73 -3.85
CA ALA A 217 5.40 4.51 -3.57
C ALA A 217 4.25 4.14 -4.52
N LEU A 218 3.03 4.24 -4.01
CA LEU A 218 1.80 3.95 -4.73
C LEU A 218 0.78 5.06 -4.46
N ASN A 219 0.13 5.52 -5.52
CA ASN A 219 -1.00 6.44 -5.49
C ASN A 219 -2.17 5.81 -6.23
N VAL A 220 -3.32 5.68 -5.58
CA VAL A 220 -4.52 5.08 -6.19
C VAL A 220 -5.65 6.10 -6.20
N GLY A 221 -5.93 6.63 -7.38
CA GLY A 221 -7.08 7.50 -7.66
C GLY A 221 -8.34 6.70 -7.97
N ALA A 222 -9.35 7.37 -8.52
CA ALA A 222 -10.62 6.74 -8.90
C ALA A 222 -10.46 5.79 -10.10
N ASP A 223 -9.85 6.28 -11.18
CA ASP A 223 -9.73 5.56 -12.45
C ASP A 223 -8.29 5.21 -12.83
N LEU A 224 -7.33 5.87 -12.18
CA LEU A 224 -5.90 5.76 -12.47
C LEU A 224 -5.15 5.44 -11.19
N ALA A 225 -4.10 4.63 -11.33
CA ALA A 225 -3.10 4.42 -10.32
C ALA A 225 -1.74 4.88 -10.84
N TRP A 226 -0.91 5.37 -9.93
CA TRP A 226 0.47 5.73 -10.22
C TRP A 226 1.40 4.97 -9.30
N ALA A 227 2.38 4.31 -9.90
CA ALA A 227 3.37 3.54 -9.19
C ALA A 227 4.76 4.14 -9.41
N TYR A 228 5.61 3.97 -8.40
CA TYR A 228 6.97 4.49 -8.40
C TYR A 228 7.96 3.37 -8.04
N PRO A 229 8.31 2.51 -9.01
CA PRO A 229 9.10 1.32 -8.72
C PRO A 229 10.63 1.52 -8.70
N TYR A 230 11.33 0.71 -7.90
CA TYR A 230 12.78 0.49 -8.00
C TYR A 230 13.09 -0.35 -9.28
N THR A 231 14.19 -0.15 -10.02
CA THR A 231 15.43 0.56 -9.64
C THR A 231 15.59 1.97 -10.20
N GLY A 232 14.88 2.24 -11.30
CA GLY A 232 14.98 3.49 -12.04
C GLY A 232 14.20 4.64 -11.42
N PHE A 233 13.29 4.34 -10.48
CA PHE A 233 12.34 5.29 -9.93
C PHE A 233 11.52 6.03 -11.00
N PRO A 234 10.99 5.35 -12.05
CA PRO A 234 10.08 6.01 -12.97
C PRO A 234 8.75 6.31 -12.26
N LEU A 235 8.08 7.37 -12.70
CA LEU A 235 6.64 7.49 -12.44
C LEU A 235 5.91 6.70 -13.53
N VAL A 236 5.03 5.80 -13.14
CA VAL A 236 4.26 4.94 -14.04
C VAL A 236 2.79 5.24 -13.84
N GLU A 237 2.07 5.57 -14.90
CA GLU A 237 0.61 5.69 -14.88
C GLU A 237 -0.03 4.41 -15.40
N ILE A 238 -1.06 3.97 -14.70
CA ILE A 238 -1.74 2.69 -14.90
C ILE A 238 -3.24 2.93 -14.91
N ASP A 239 -3.94 2.35 -15.88
CA ASP A 239 -5.40 2.33 -15.95
C ASP A 239 -5.96 0.91 -15.82
N ALA A 240 -7.27 0.75 -16.10
CA ALA A 240 -7.95 -0.54 -16.09
C ALA A 240 -7.35 -1.57 -17.07
N VAL A 241 -6.63 -1.16 -18.12
CA VAL A 241 -6.01 -2.05 -19.10
C VAL A 241 -4.59 -2.43 -18.67
N GLY A 242 -3.81 -1.47 -18.18
CA GLY A 242 -2.41 -1.69 -17.78
C GLY A 242 -1.60 -0.41 -17.76
N VAL A 243 -0.31 -0.50 -18.04
CA VAL A 243 0.58 0.68 -18.07
C VAL A 243 0.25 1.56 -19.27
N ARG A 244 -0.10 2.83 -19.03
CA ARG A 244 -0.29 3.86 -20.06
C ARG A 244 1.03 4.48 -20.48
N TRP A 245 1.88 4.81 -19.51
CA TRP A 245 3.20 5.36 -19.75
C TRP A 245 4.12 5.17 -18.54
N SER A 246 5.42 5.25 -18.81
CA SER A 246 6.48 5.26 -17.81
C SER A 246 7.45 6.40 -18.12
N ARG A 247 7.68 7.29 -17.14
CA ARG A 247 8.52 8.48 -17.29
C ARG A 247 9.60 8.50 -16.23
N ARG A 248 10.80 8.95 -16.59
CA ARG A 248 11.87 9.16 -15.61
C ARG A 248 11.44 10.25 -14.61
N SER A 249 11.68 10.00 -13.33
CA SER A 249 11.49 11.01 -12.28
C SER A 249 12.81 11.75 -12.00
N PRO A 250 12.76 13.04 -11.64
CA PRO A 250 13.92 13.78 -11.17
C PRO A 250 14.31 13.43 -9.73
N VAL A 251 13.43 12.76 -8.98
CA VAL A 251 13.64 12.38 -7.59
C VAL A 251 13.94 10.89 -7.50
N ARG A 252 14.68 10.48 -6.47
CA ARG A 252 14.89 9.07 -6.10
C ARG A 252 14.42 8.85 -4.67
N PHE A 253 13.98 7.64 -4.36
CA PHE A 253 13.57 7.23 -3.01
C PHE A 253 12.41 8.07 -2.43
N ALA A 254 11.52 8.57 -3.29
CA ALA A 254 10.29 9.19 -2.82
C ALA A 254 9.39 8.15 -2.14
N SER A 255 8.95 8.45 -0.92
CA SER A 255 8.03 7.62 -0.13
C SER A 255 6.55 7.99 -0.35
N GLY A 256 6.28 8.93 -1.25
CA GLY A 256 4.95 9.35 -1.66
C GLY A 256 5.03 10.14 -2.97
N VAL A 257 4.04 9.94 -3.83
CA VAL A 257 3.89 10.68 -5.09
C VAL A 257 2.46 11.18 -5.21
N LEU A 258 2.31 12.49 -5.38
CA LEU A 258 1.03 13.14 -5.66
C LEU A 258 1.04 13.54 -7.14
N VAL A 259 -0.12 13.52 -7.77
CA VAL A 259 -0.28 13.78 -9.21
C VAL A 259 -1.48 14.68 -9.44
N ASP A 260 -1.38 15.54 -10.45
CA ASP A 260 -2.45 16.41 -10.93
C ASP A 260 -2.29 16.61 -12.45
N GLU A 261 -3.24 17.29 -13.10
CA GLU A 261 -3.25 17.50 -14.55
C GLU A 261 -1.94 18.11 -15.10
N GLY A 262 -1.24 18.93 -14.31
CA GLY A 262 -0.01 19.62 -14.73
C GLY A 262 1.31 18.92 -14.39
N GLY A 263 1.34 17.93 -13.50
CA GLY A 263 2.59 17.43 -12.96
C GLY A 263 2.49 16.46 -11.78
N ALA A 264 3.55 16.40 -11.00
CA ALA A 264 3.66 15.53 -9.84
C ALA A 264 4.46 16.18 -8.70
N ALA A 265 4.13 15.83 -7.46
CA ALA A 265 4.92 16.15 -6.28
C ALA A 265 5.52 14.87 -5.70
N PHE A 266 6.83 14.90 -5.42
CA PHE A 266 7.56 13.78 -4.83
C PHE A 266 7.90 14.12 -3.37
N LEU A 267 7.40 13.32 -2.44
CA LEU A 267 7.76 13.37 -1.02
C LEU A 267 8.93 12.42 -0.78
N ALA A 268 10.10 12.94 -0.43
CA ALA A 268 11.29 12.13 -0.16
C ALA A 268 11.93 12.50 1.17
N ALA A 269 12.52 11.52 1.86
CA ALA A 269 13.37 11.81 3.01
C ALA A 269 14.64 12.53 2.55
N ASP A 270 15.10 13.51 3.32
CA ASP A 270 16.36 14.19 3.07
C ASP A 270 17.50 13.18 3.19
N THR A 271 18.30 13.07 2.13
CA THR A 271 19.40 12.11 2.07
C THR A 271 20.66 12.62 2.76
N ARG A 272 20.67 13.86 3.28
CA ARG A 272 21.84 14.46 3.92
C ARG A 272 21.50 15.33 5.16
N PRO A 273 22.25 15.17 6.27
CA PRO A 273 23.10 14.03 6.59
C PRO A 273 22.23 12.78 6.76
N ARG A 274 22.68 11.63 6.24
CA ARG A 274 21.97 10.35 6.37
C ARG A 274 21.58 10.12 7.83
N GLY A 275 20.30 9.90 8.09
CA GLY A 275 19.83 9.38 9.37
C GLY A 275 19.31 10.41 10.37
N VAL A 276 18.92 11.62 9.96
CA VAL A 276 18.07 12.48 10.81
C VAL A 276 16.59 12.19 10.49
N PRO A 277 15.84 11.47 11.35
CA PRO A 277 14.42 11.24 11.14
C PRO A 277 13.66 12.57 11.03
N GLY A 278 12.61 12.59 10.21
CA GLY A 278 11.71 13.75 10.13
C GLY A 278 12.10 14.84 9.13
N HIS A 279 13.26 14.75 8.49
CA HIS A 279 13.62 15.66 7.41
C HIS A 279 13.05 15.15 6.09
N TYR A 280 12.02 15.82 5.58
CA TYR A 280 11.39 15.51 4.30
C TYR A 280 11.44 16.72 3.37
N THR A 281 11.61 16.46 2.08
CA THR A 281 11.47 17.44 1.01
C THR A 281 10.31 17.06 0.11
N VAL A 282 9.63 18.09 -0.40
CA VAL A 282 8.64 17.97 -1.46
C VAL A 282 9.25 18.61 -2.70
N THR A 283 9.36 17.84 -3.77
CA THR A 283 9.81 18.32 -5.07
C THR A 283 8.64 18.32 -6.03
N LEU A 284 8.25 19.50 -6.50
CA LEU A 284 7.26 19.68 -7.56
C LEU A 284 7.95 19.51 -8.91
N ALA A 285 7.35 18.74 -9.79
CA ALA A 285 7.78 18.54 -11.16
C ALA A 285 6.62 18.76 -12.13
N GLU A 286 6.89 19.43 -13.24
CA GLU A 286 5.92 19.64 -14.31
C GLU A 286 6.18 18.67 -15.45
N SER A 287 5.11 18.26 -16.14
CA SER A 287 5.20 17.49 -17.36
C SER A 287 5.48 18.41 -18.56
N ARG A 288 6.68 18.36 -19.13
CA ARG A 288 7.08 19.13 -20.31
C ARG A 288 7.61 18.19 -21.39
N GLN A 289 6.95 18.17 -22.55
CA GLN A 289 7.32 17.32 -23.69
C GLN A 289 7.48 15.82 -23.31
N GLY A 290 6.66 15.33 -22.37
CA GLY A 290 6.71 13.94 -21.90
C GLY A 290 7.78 13.65 -20.84
N LEU A 291 8.54 14.65 -20.40
CA LEU A 291 9.50 14.56 -19.30
C LEU A 291 8.94 15.22 -18.04
N LEU A 292 9.32 14.70 -16.88
CA LEU A 292 9.03 15.34 -15.59
C LEU A 292 10.24 16.18 -15.17
N GLU A 293 10.09 17.50 -15.23
CA GLU A 293 11.16 18.45 -14.89
C GLU A 293 10.90 19.08 -13.52
N PRO A 294 11.86 19.08 -12.58
CA PRO A 294 11.68 19.66 -11.27
C PRO A 294 11.62 21.19 -11.40
N VAL A 295 10.54 21.79 -10.91
CA VAL A 295 10.34 23.25 -10.93
C VAL A 295 10.57 23.89 -9.57
N ALA A 296 10.41 23.12 -8.50
CA ALA A 296 10.56 23.58 -7.13
C ALA A 296 10.90 22.43 -6.17
N THR A 297 11.70 22.72 -5.16
CA THR A 297 11.93 21.83 -4.02
C THR A 297 11.91 22.64 -2.74
N ALA A 298 11.20 22.17 -1.72
CA ALA A 298 11.13 22.82 -0.42
C ALA A 298 10.98 21.78 0.71
N PRO A 299 11.37 22.11 1.96
CA PRO A 299 11.14 21.23 3.10
C PRO A 299 9.65 21.08 3.40
N LEU A 300 9.25 19.89 3.85
CA LEU A 300 7.91 19.67 4.40
C LEU A 300 7.83 20.27 5.81
N LEU A 301 6.77 21.03 6.08
CA LEU A 301 6.50 21.61 7.39
C LEU A 301 5.24 21.01 8.02
N LEU A 302 5.25 20.87 9.34
CA LEU A 302 4.08 20.60 10.18
C LEU A 302 3.15 21.82 10.24
N PRO A 303 1.90 21.69 10.72
CA PRO A 303 0.95 22.81 10.81
C PRO A 303 1.47 24.04 11.57
N ASP A 304 2.32 23.82 12.57
CA ASP A 304 2.96 24.88 13.36
C ASP A 304 4.15 25.56 12.65
N GLY A 305 4.50 25.11 11.44
CA GLY A 305 5.61 25.62 10.64
C GLY A 305 6.97 25.00 10.97
N THR A 306 7.04 24.07 11.92
CA THR A 306 8.27 23.31 12.24
C THR A 306 8.48 22.16 11.26
N ARG A 307 9.66 21.56 11.24
CA ARG A 307 9.89 20.31 10.51
C ARG A 307 9.47 19.12 11.37
N PRO A 308 9.00 18.01 10.77
CA PRO A 308 8.84 16.77 11.51
C PRO A 308 10.15 16.36 12.18
N THR A 309 10.07 15.82 13.39
CA THR A 309 11.25 15.34 14.15
C THR A 309 11.37 13.81 14.11
N THR A 310 10.39 13.13 13.52
CA THR A 310 10.28 11.67 13.47
C THR A 310 10.01 11.23 12.05
N ALA A 311 10.45 10.02 11.68
CA ALA A 311 10.11 9.44 10.39
C ALA A 311 8.59 9.27 10.24
N VAL A 312 8.09 9.53 9.03
CA VAL A 312 6.77 9.13 8.57
C VAL A 312 6.62 7.62 8.80
N ARG A 313 5.51 7.25 9.44
CA ARG A 313 5.12 5.86 9.68
C ARG A 313 4.20 5.33 8.60
N ARG A 314 3.34 6.19 8.04
CA ARG A 314 2.41 5.85 6.96
C ARG A 314 2.27 7.01 6.00
N THR A 315 2.28 6.68 4.72
CA THR A 315 1.93 7.56 3.62
C THR A 315 0.81 6.90 2.85
N VAL A 316 -0.27 7.62 2.60
CA VAL A 316 -1.34 7.20 1.68
C VAL A 316 -1.46 8.29 0.63
N CYS A 317 -1.38 7.96 -0.65
CA CYS A 317 -1.49 8.91 -1.74
C CYS A 317 -2.72 8.58 -2.59
N ARG A 318 -3.53 9.60 -2.90
CA ARG A 318 -4.67 9.51 -3.83
C ARG A 318 -4.78 10.81 -4.61
N GLY A 319 -4.57 10.75 -5.92
CA GLY A 319 -4.56 11.93 -6.80
C GLY A 319 -3.56 12.99 -6.33
N ASN A 320 -4.04 14.22 -6.15
CA ASN A 320 -3.25 15.38 -5.74
C ASN A 320 -3.07 15.48 -4.21
N ARG A 321 -3.42 14.44 -3.44
CA ARG A 321 -3.37 14.42 -1.98
C ARG A 321 -2.49 13.29 -1.44
N ALA A 322 -1.84 13.58 -0.32
CA ALA A 322 -1.17 12.60 0.50
C ALA A 322 -1.50 12.79 1.98
N TRP A 323 -1.81 11.70 2.66
CA TRP A 323 -2.02 11.67 4.10
C TRP A 323 -0.82 11.03 4.78
N LEU A 324 -0.34 11.68 5.84
CA LEU A 324 0.86 11.29 6.57
C LEU A 324 0.55 11.06 8.05
N GLN A 325 1.04 9.94 8.57
CA GLN A 325 1.17 9.71 10.02
C GLN A 325 2.63 9.69 10.41
N PHE A 326 2.95 10.30 11.54
CA PHE A 326 4.29 10.34 12.14
C PHE A 326 4.34 9.44 13.38
N GLN A 327 5.07 9.82 14.44
CA GLN A 327 5.13 9.05 15.67
C GLN A 327 3.76 8.87 16.34
N ASP A 328 2.93 9.92 16.36
CA ASP A 328 1.54 9.80 16.77
C ASP A 328 0.73 9.12 15.67
N ARG A 329 0.45 7.82 15.86
CA ARG A 329 -0.34 6.99 14.94
C ARG A 329 -1.84 7.29 14.98
N ARG A 330 -2.29 8.22 15.84
CA ARG A 330 -3.70 8.61 15.96
C ARG A 330 -4.04 9.84 15.14
N THR A 331 -3.04 10.56 14.64
CA THR A 331 -3.26 11.82 13.92
C THR A 331 -2.79 11.71 12.47
N TRP A 332 -3.70 12.03 11.55
CA TRP A 332 -3.44 12.21 10.13
C TRP A 332 -3.20 13.67 9.79
N HIS A 333 -2.22 13.91 8.93
CA HIS A 333 -1.95 15.20 8.33
C HIS A 333 -2.11 15.12 6.82
N LEU A 334 -2.66 16.17 6.20
CA LEU A 334 -2.87 16.28 4.77
C LEU A 334 -1.77 17.15 4.13
N LEU A 335 -1.18 16.64 3.06
CA LEU A 335 -0.43 17.37 2.05
C LEU A 335 -1.25 17.37 0.77
N GLU A 336 -1.46 18.55 0.19
CA GLU A 336 -2.13 18.72 -1.11
C GLU A 336 -1.20 19.48 -2.03
N MET A 337 -1.17 19.07 -3.31
CA MET A 337 -0.40 19.73 -4.37
C MET A 337 -1.13 20.96 -4.90
#